data_AF-A0A7Y4NW12-F1
#
_entry.id   AF-A0A7Y4NW12-F1
#
_cell.length_a   1.000
_cell.length_b   1.000
_cell.length_c   1.000
_cell.angle_alpha   90.00
_cell.angle_beta   90.00
_cell.angle_gamma   90.00
#
_symmetry.space_group_name_H-M   'P 1'
#
loop_
_entity.id
_entity.type
_entity.pdbx_description
1 polymer ?
#
loop_
_entity_poly.entity_id
_entity_poly.type
_entity_poly.pdbx_seq_one_letter_code
_entity_poly.pdbx_strand_id
1 'polypeptide(L)'
;MNFRPVCLSLVWTALAVLGCSGPSYLQGHALEQNEYRGYGEYLPERDREVLVQAAAVKDAASVIFLQETLPEGIEMTSHMLQVRPGYSHQLLGKLAFSRGRVDSKQDLIEHVRKVALAAGGDAAVGLFLLTPAQDYTQAQAVEAVILKLDPRVRVKLRPDEAKAGGVSGAPGVEQL
;
A
#
# COMPACT_ATOMS: atom_id res chain seq x y z
N MET A 1 19.20 79.50 -21.78
CA MET A 1 20.46 78.75 -21.62
C MET A 1 20.68 78.45 -20.15
N ASN A 2 21.29 77.30 -19.84
CA ASN A 2 21.66 76.74 -18.52
C ASN A 2 20.70 75.70 -17.91
N PHE A 3 20.74 74.49 -18.47
CA PHE A 3 20.50 73.27 -17.68
C PHE A 3 21.85 72.80 -17.14
N ARG A 4 21.98 72.76 -15.80
CA ARG A 4 23.13 72.17 -15.11
C ARG A 4 22.88 70.68 -14.83
N PRO A 5 23.94 69.85 -14.82
CA PRO A 5 23.88 68.39 -14.71
C PRO A 5 24.05 67.92 -13.26
N VAL A 6 23.48 66.76 -12.89
CA VAL A 6 24.08 65.86 -11.89
C VAL A 6 23.78 64.41 -12.27
N CYS A 7 24.84 63.62 -12.35
CA CYS A 7 24.89 62.22 -12.73
C CYS A 7 24.50 61.26 -11.59
N LEU A 8 23.98 60.10 -12.02
CA LEU A 8 24.19 58.73 -11.56
C LEU A 8 24.24 58.31 -10.08
N SER A 9 23.54 57.19 -9.86
CA SER A 9 23.82 56.07 -8.92
C SER A 9 23.41 56.29 -7.46
N LEU A 10 23.00 55.30 -6.66
CA LEU A 10 23.20 53.86 -6.71
C LEU A 10 22.09 53.17 -5.87
N VAL A 11 21.81 51.92 -6.24
CA VAL A 11 21.03 50.85 -5.61
C VAL A 11 21.07 50.85 -4.07
N TRP A 12 19.96 50.45 -3.43
CA TRP A 12 19.84 49.49 -2.30
C TRP A 12 18.62 49.82 -1.42
N THR A 13 17.57 49.00 -1.51
CA THR A 13 16.66 48.61 -0.40
C THR A 13 15.58 47.71 -0.99
N ALA A 14 15.73 46.40 -0.91
CA ALA A 14 15.42 45.55 0.25
C ALA A 14 14.19 44.73 -0.10
N LEU A 15 14.42 43.42 -0.24
CA LEU A 15 13.44 42.36 -0.41
C LEU A 15 12.23 42.58 0.53
N ALA A 16 11.05 42.68 -0.06
CA ALA A 16 9.85 42.15 0.55
C ALA A 16 9.42 40.92 -0.26
N VAL A 17 10.18 39.82 -0.10
CA VAL A 17 9.65 38.48 -0.39
C VAL A 17 8.56 38.28 0.65
N LEU A 18 7.32 38.64 0.29
CA LEU A 18 6.14 38.20 1.01
C LEU A 18 6.21 36.68 1.03
N GLY A 19 6.57 36.16 2.21
CA GLY A 19 6.74 34.75 2.46
C GLY A 19 5.46 34.00 2.15
N CYS A 20 5.44 33.31 1.02
CA CYS A 20 4.68 32.07 0.87
C CYS A 20 5.38 31.01 1.71
N SER A 21 5.30 31.13 3.04
CA SER A 21 5.78 30.12 3.97
C SER A 21 4.78 29.95 5.10
N GLY A 22 3.55 29.60 4.73
CA GLY A 22 2.81 28.65 5.54
C GLY A 22 3.19 27.27 5.05
N PRO A 23 3.50 26.29 5.91
CA PRO A 23 3.40 24.91 5.49
C PRO A 23 1.91 24.72 5.20
N SER A 24 1.54 24.76 3.92
CA SER A 24 0.27 24.20 3.47
C SER A 24 0.41 22.70 3.70
N TYR A 25 0.27 22.26 4.95
CA TYR A 25 -0.14 20.91 5.23
C TYR A 25 -1.43 20.76 4.46
N LEU A 26 -1.41 19.97 3.38
CA LEU A 26 -2.63 19.54 2.73
C LEU A 26 -3.44 18.81 3.79
N GLN A 27 -4.30 19.54 4.49
CA GLN A 27 -5.26 19.00 5.44
C GLN A 27 -6.38 18.38 4.61
N GLY A 28 -6.04 17.27 3.96
CA GLY A 28 -6.97 16.43 3.24
C GLY A 28 -7.71 15.55 4.22
N HIS A 29 -9.03 15.46 4.05
CA HIS A 29 -9.82 14.38 4.63
C HIS A 29 -10.08 13.37 3.53
N ALA A 30 -9.80 12.09 3.79
CA ALA A 30 -10.26 11.04 2.90
C ALA A 30 -11.79 11.05 2.86
N LEU A 31 -12.36 10.77 1.70
CA LEU A 31 -13.79 10.46 1.62
C LEU A 31 -14.00 9.01 2.10
N GLU A 32 -15.19 8.72 2.63
CA GLU A 32 -15.57 7.34 2.89
C GLU A 32 -15.55 6.55 1.57
N GLN A 33 -14.80 5.45 1.55
CA GLN A 33 -14.56 4.67 0.35
C GLN A 33 -14.28 3.21 0.70
N ASN A 34 -14.86 2.30 -0.06
CA ASN A 34 -14.53 0.88 0.00
C ASN A 34 -14.66 0.30 -1.41
N GLU A 35 -13.65 0.51 -2.22
CA GLU A 35 -13.63 0.09 -3.62
C GLU A 35 -12.59 -1.00 -3.83
N TYR A 36 -13.04 -2.10 -4.44
CA TYR A 36 -12.17 -3.14 -4.98
C TYR A 36 -12.36 -3.21 -6.49
N ARG A 37 -11.26 -3.41 -7.22
CA ARG A 37 -11.26 -3.62 -8.67
C ARG A 37 -10.32 -4.76 -9.01
N GLY A 38 -10.81 -5.76 -9.73
CA GLY A 38 -9.94 -6.81 -10.26
C GLY A 38 -8.83 -6.25 -11.16
N TYR A 39 -7.68 -6.93 -11.18
CA TYR A 39 -6.54 -6.45 -11.95
C TYR A 39 -6.75 -6.69 -13.45
N GLY A 40 -6.56 -5.66 -14.27
CA GLY A 40 -6.66 -5.75 -15.74
C GLY A 40 -8.07 -5.59 -16.32
N GLU A 41 -9.12 -5.95 -15.59
CA GLU A 41 -10.51 -5.84 -16.06
C GLU A 41 -11.47 -5.43 -14.93
N TYR A 42 -12.33 -4.45 -15.21
CA TYR A 42 -13.38 -4.01 -14.29
C TYR A 42 -14.66 -4.80 -14.54
N LEU A 43 -15.07 -5.61 -13.55
CA LEU A 43 -16.30 -6.42 -13.56
C LEU A 43 -17.09 -6.12 -12.27
N PRO A 44 -18.07 -5.21 -12.32
CA PRO A 44 -18.76 -4.69 -11.12
C PRO A 44 -19.35 -5.77 -10.22
N GLU A 45 -19.91 -6.83 -10.80
CA GLU A 45 -20.60 -7.89 -10.07
C GLU A 45 -19.60 -8.73 -9.27
N ARG A 46 -18.52 -9.17 -9.91
CA ARG A 46 -17.40 -9.87 -9.25
C ARG A 46 -16.77 -9.00 -8.16
N ASP A 47 -16.50 -7.74 -8.50
CA ASP A 47 -15.80 -6.82 -7.60
C ASP A 47 -16.63 -6.53 -6.34
N ARG A 48 -17.95 -6.40 -6.50
CA ARG A 48 -18.89 -6.29 -5.37
C ARG A 48 -18.95 -7.59 -4.56
N GLU A 49 -18.96 -8.74 -5.22
CA GLU A 49 -19.00 -10.04 -4.54
C GLU A 49 -17.80 -10.22 -3.61
N VAL A 50 -16.59 -9.86 -4.05
CA VAL A 50 -15.38 -9.89 -3.21
C VAL A 50 -15.56 -9.06 -1.93
N LEU A 51 -16.12 -7.85 -2.04
CA LEU A 51 -16.37 -7.00 -0.87
C LEU A 51 -17.42 -7.59 0.08
N VAL A 52 -18.46 -8.22 -0.45
CA VAL A 52 -19.48 -8.92 0.36
C VAL A 52 -18.86 -10.12 1.09
N GLN A 53 -18.06 -10.93 0.39
CA GLN A 53 -17.36 -12.07 0.98
C GLN A 53 -16.37 -11.62 2.06
N ALA A 54 -15.64 -10.52 1.82
CA ALA A 54 -14.70 -9.95 2.79
C ALA A 54 -15.36 -9.58 4.12
N ALA A 55 -16.60 -9.10 4.10
CA ALA A 55 -17.36 -8.76 5.31
C ALA A 55 -17.67 -9.98 6.19
N ALA A 56 -17.71 -11.19 5.60
CA ALA A 56 -17.94 -12.44 6.32
C ALA A 56 -16.64 -13.08 6.86
N VAL A 57 -15.46 -12.58 6.47
CA VAL A 57 -14.16 -13.12 6.91
C VAL A 57 -13.90 -12.78 8.37
N LYS A 58 -13.72 -13.82 9.18
CA LYS A 58 -13.44 -13.69 10.62
C LYS A 58 -11.95 -13.62 10.94
N ASP A 59 -11.13 -14.38 10.21
CA ASP A 59 -9.68 -14.43 10.39
C ASP A 59 -9.00 -14.38 9.02
N ALA A 60 -8.03 -13.47 8.90
CA ALA A 60 -7.20 -13.29 7.71
C ALA A 60 -5.71 -13.10 8.08
N ALA A 61 -5.29 -13.58 9.25
CA ALA A 61 -3.92 -13.41 9.76
C ALA A 61 -2.85 -14.10 8.87
N SER A 62 -3.24 -15.12 8.11
CA SER A 62 -2.39 -15.83 7.13
C SER A 62 -2.05 -15.00 5.88
N VAL A 63 -2.77 -13.90 5.63
CA VAL A 63 -2.47 -12.98 4.54
C VAL A 63 -1.30 -12.07 4.95
N ILE A 64 -0.24 -12.10 4.14
CA ILE A 64 0.95 -11.29 4.35
C ILE A 64 0.65 -9.84 3.93
N PHE A 65 0.92 -8.88 4.79
CA PHE A 65 0.82 -7.45 4.43
C PHE A 65 2.23 -6.87 4.31
N LEU A 66 2.55 -6.34 3.14
CA LEU A 66 3.83 -5.71 2.83
C LEU A 66 3.60 -4.20 2.71
N GLN A 67 4.05 -3.43 3.70
CA GLN A 67 3.94 -1.98 3.64
C GLN A 67 5.03 -1.43 2.70
N GLU A 68 4.61 -0.81 1.60
CA GLU A 68 5.48 -0.08 0.65
C GLU A 68 6.68 -0.88 0.12
N THR A 69 6.65 -2.20 0.27
CA THR A 69 7.75 -3.11 -0.09
C THR A 69 7.24 -4.09 -1.12
N LEU A 70 7.82 -4.05 -2.32
CA LEU A 70 7.48 -5.00 -3.38
C LEU A 70 8.16 -6.35 -3.11
N PRO A 71 7.42 -7.48 -3.17
CA PRO A 71 8.02 -8.79 -3.05
C PRO A 71 8.89 -9.09 -4.29
N GLU A 72 9.89 -9.96 -4.10
CA GLU A 72 10.77 -10.43 -5.16
C GLU A 72 9.96 -10.91 -6.38
N GLY A 73 10.26 -10.41 -7.58
CA GLY A 73 9.56 -10.78 -8.81
C GLY A 73 8.30 -9.96 -9.13
N ILE A 74 7.94 -9.00 -8.28
CA ILE A 74 7.01 -7.91 -8.63
C ILE A 74 7.83 -6.64 -8.88
N GLU A 75 7.54 -5.95 -9.97
CA GLU A 75 8.18 -4.69 -10.34
C GLU A 75 7.13 -3.64 -10.75
N MET A 76 7.52 -2.38 -10.67
CA MET A 76 6.71 -1.26 -11.14
C MET A 76 7.25 -0.78 -12.49
N THR A 77 6.45 -0.94 -13.55
CA THR A 77 6.78 -0.52 -14.91
C THR A 77 5.68 0.42 -15.40
N SER A 78 6.04 1.66 -15.77
CA SER A 78 5.11 2.65 -16.32
C SER A 78 3.82 2.83 -15.48
N HIS A 79 3.98 2.98 -14.16
CA HIS A 79 2.89 3.14 -13.17
C HIS A 79 1.98 1.91 -12.98
N MET A 80 2.34 0.75 -13.53
CA MET A 80 1.64 -0.50 -13.29
C MET A 80 2.56 -1.52 -12.65
N LEU A 81 2.01 -2.30 -11.72
CA LEU A 81 2.71 -3.48 -11.22
C LEU A 81 2.70 -4.56 -12.30
N GLN A 82 3.84 -5.22 -12.44
CA GLN A 82 4.05 -6.30 -13.38
C GLN A 82 4.77 -7.45 -12.68
N VAL A 83 4.55 -8.65 -13.21
CA VAL A 83 5.22 -9.86 -12.75
C VAL A 83 6.44 -10.06 -13.63
N ARG A 84 7.63 -10.08 -13.01
CA ARG A 84 8.88 -10.35 -13.72
C ARG A 84 8.86 -11.77 -14.30
N PRO A 85 9.40 -11.99 -15.52
CA PRO A 85 9.54 -13.32 -16.07
C PRO A 85 10.22 -14.31 -15.09
N GLY A 86 9.69 -15.53 -15.03
CA GLY A 86 10.19 -16.58 -14.14
C GLY A 86 9.54 -16.63 -12.74
N TYR A 87 8.62 -15.72 -12.43
CA TYR A 87 7.77 -15.79 -11.23
C TYR A 87 6.32 -16.10 -11.60
N SER A 88 5.63 -16.83 -10.72
CA SER A 88 4.23 -17.21 -10.90
C SER A 88 3.25 -16.38 -10.06
N HIS A 89 3.64 -15.17 -9.67
CA HIS A 89 2.74 -14.25 -8.97
C HIS A 89 1.49 -13.96 -9.80
N GLN A 90 0.36 -13.71 -9.13
CA GLN A 90 -0.84 -13.19 -9.78
C GLN A 90 -1.20 -11.85 -9.13
N LEU A 91 -1.47 -10.86 -9.96
CA LEU A 91 -2.05 -9.58 -9.54
C LEU A 91 -3.56 -9.76 -9.59
N LEU A 92 -4.23 -9.78 -8.43
CA LEU A 92 -5.65 -10.14 -8.34
C LEU A 92 -6.55 -8.90 -8.37
N GLY A 93 -6.12 -7.81 -7.76
CA GLY A 93 -6.89 -6.57 -7.76
C GLY A 93 -6.23 -5.44 -7.01
N LYS A 94 -6.89 -4.29 -7.02
CA LYS A 94 -6.54 -3.10 -6.26
C LYS A 94 -7.69 -2.76 -5.32
N LEU A 95 -7.35 -2.33 -4.10
CA LEU A 95 -8.28 -1.87 -3.09
C LEU A 95 -7.94 -0.43 -2.72
N ALA A 96 -8.96 0.41 -2.62
CA ALA A 96 -8.89 1.72 -1.98
C ALA A 96 -9.93 1.76 -0.85
N PHE A 97 -9.48 1.97 0.38
CA PHE A 97 -10.33 1.91 1.56
C PHE A 97 -10.07 3.09 2.51
N SER A 98 -11.16 3.68 2.99
CA SER A 98 -11.21 4.70 4.03
C SER A 98 -12.58 4.75 4.69
N ARG A 99 -12.63 5.04 5.99
CA ARG A 99 -13.89 5.36 6.70
C ARG A 99 -14.16 6.87 6.79
N GLY A 100 -13.41 7.69 6.05
CA GLY A 100 -13.49 9.15 6.12
C GLY A 100 -12.99 9.75 7.44
N ARG A 101 -12.24 8.96 8.24
CA ARG A 101 -11.68 9.35 9.53
C ARG A 101 -10.31 8.71 9.73
N VAL A 102 -9.59 9.17 10.75
CA VAL A 102 -8.35 8.53 11.17
C VAL A 102 -8.67 7.20 11.84
N ASP A 103 -8.05 6.12 11.36
CA ASP A 103 -8.12 4.78 11.93
C ASP A 103 -6.69 4.31 12.29
N SER A 104 -6.60 3.24 13.09
CA SER A 104 -5.31 2.59 13.31
C SER A 104 -4.85 1.89 12.02
N LYS A 105 -3.56 1.91 11.72
CA LYS A 105 -3.00 1.17 10.58
C LYS A 105 -3.29 -0.32 10.70
N GLN A 106 -3.36 -0.85 11.92
CA GLN A 106 -3.70 -2.25 12.16
C GLN A 106 -5.12 -2.60 11.70
N ASP A 107 -6.11 -1.75 11.98
CA ASP A 107 -7.49 -1.95 11.53
C ASP A 107 -7.60 -1.86 9.99
N LEU A 108 -6.84 -0.93 9.39
CA LEU A 108 -6.74 -0.82 7.94
C LEU A 108 -6.11 -2.08 7.34
N ILE A 109 -5.00 -2.57 7.91
CA ILE A 109 -4.35 -3.83 7.49
C ILE A 109 -5.31 -5.00 7.60
N GLU A 110 -6.06 -5.11 8.70
CA GLU A 110 -7.02 -6.20 8.88
C GLU A 110 -8.10 -6.16 7.80
N HIS A 111 -8.62 -4.99 7.46
CA HIS A 111 -9.57 -4.84 6.36
C HIS A 111 -8.96 -5.26 5.01
N VAL A 112 -7.75 -4.79 4.69
CA VAL A 112 -7.05 -5.21 3.47
C VAL A 112 -6.87 -6.73 3.43
N ARG A 113 -6.49 -7.37 4.54
CA ARG A 113 -6.30 -8.82 4.62
C ARG A 113 -7.60 -9.59 4.36
N LYS A 114 -8.73 -9.11 4.88
CA LYS A 114 -10.05 -9.72 4.63
C LYS A 114 -10.43 -9.66 3.14
N VAL A 115 -10.24 -8.50 2.52
CA VAL A 115 -10.49 -8.32 1.08
C VAL A 115 -9.52 -9.16 0.24
N ALA A 116 -8.24 -9.21 0.64
CA ALA A 116 -7.25 -10.03 -0.03
C ALA A 116 -7.64 -11.51 -0.02
N LEU A 117 -8.04 -12.03 1.15
CA LEU A 117 -8.45 -13.42 1.30
C LEU A 117 -9.71 -13.73 0.47
N ALA A 118 -10.71 -12.84 0.49
CA ALA A 118 -11.93 -12.97 -0.30
C ALA A 118 -11.65 -12.96 -1.81
N ALA A 119 -10.66 -12.20 -2.27
CA ALA A 119 -10.21 -12.23 -3.66
C ALA A 119 -9.37 -13.48 -4.02
N GLY A 120 -9.13 -14.41 -3.08
CA GLY A 120 -8.25 -15.57 -3.27
C GLY A 120 -6.76 -15.25 -3.14
N GLY A 121 -6.43 -14.03 -2.71
CA GLY A 121 -5.07 -13.58 -2.46
C GLY A 121 -4.50 -14.10 -1.15
N ASP A 122 -3.18 -14.07 -1.06
CA ASP A 122 -2.45 -14.52 0.10
C ASP A 122 -1.37 -13.52 0.56
N ALA A 123 -1.26 -12.41 -0.16
CA ALA A 123 -0.56 -11.21 0.26
C ALA A 123 -1.22 -9.94 -0.29
N ALA A 124 -0.87 -8.81 0.32
CA ALA A 124 -1.18 -7.48 -0.18
C ALA A 124 0.01 -6.55 -0.01
N VAL A 125 0.30 -5.73 -1.01
CA VAL A 125 1.23 -4.60 -0.89
C VAL A 125 0.40 -3.35 -0.65
N GLY A 126 0.60 -2.68 0.49
CA GLY A 126 -0.21 -1.54 0.89
C GLY A 126 0.59 -0.24 1.07
N LEU A 127 -0.06 0.88 0.81
CA LEU A 127 0.39 2.25 1.03
C LEU A 127 -0.64 2.96 1.92
N PHE A 128 -0.19 3.56 3.01
CA PHE A 128 -1.06 4.35 3.88
C PHE A 128 -1.09 5.81 3.43
N LEU A 129 -2.28 6.37 3.35
CA LEU A 129 -2.49 7.75 2.92
C LEU A 129 -2.98 8.60 4.09
N LEU A 130 -2.62 9.89 4.05
CA LEU A 130 -3.00 10.89 5.07
C LEU A 130 -2.60 10.44 6.49
N THR A 131 -1.38 9.91 6.63
CA THR A 131 -0.79 9.56 7.93
C THR A 131 -0.54 10.86 8.72
N PRO A 132 -1.07 10.99 9.96
CA PRO A 132 -0.82 12.16 10.79
C PRO A 132 0.67 12.35 11.09
N ALA A 133 1.16 13.58 11.05
CA ALA A 133 2.58 13.89 11.32
C ALA A 133 3.01 13.54 12.75
N GLN A 134 2.08 13.54 13.71
CA GLN A 134 2.37 13.23 15.11
C GLN A 134 2.20 11.76 15.48
N ASP A 135 1.55 10.94 14.63
CA ASP A 135 1.28 9.54 14.93
C ASP A 135 1.32 8.67 13.66
N TYR A 136 2.45 8.00 13.45
CA TYR A 136 2.68 7.10 12.32
C TYR A 136 2.00 5.73 12.46
N THR A 137 1.35 5.45 13.60
CA THR A 137 0.55 4.23 13.80
C THR A 137 -0.86 4.35 13.23
N GLN A 138 -1.24 5.55 12.79
CA GLN A 138 -2.56 5.88 12.28
C GLN A 138 -2.51 6.32 10.81
N ALA A 139 -3.65 6.23 10.12
CA ALA A 139 -3.85 6.76 8.77
C ALA A 139 -5.34 6.94 8.50
N GLN A 140 -5.72 7.77 7.51
CA GLN A 140 -7.13 7.89 7.13
C GLN A 140 -7.53 6.93 6.01
N ALA A 141 -6.58 6.46 5.22
CA ALA A 141 -6.88 5.59 4.09
C ALA A 141 -5.72 4.63 3.80
N VAL A 142 -6.03 3.55 3.10
CA VAL A 142 -5.07 2.59 2.58
C VAL A 142 -5.40 2.26 1.13
N GLU A 143 -4.37 2.28 0.29
CA GLU A 143 -4.42 1.68 -1.04
C GLU A 143 -3.61 0.38 -1.00
N ALA A 144 -4.10 -0.67 -1.64
CA ALA A 144 -3.39 -1.94 -1.69
C ALA A 144 -3.53 -2.64 -3.03
N VAL A 145 -2.48 -3.34 -3.45
CA VAL A 145 -2.54 -4.34 -4.51
C VAL A 145 -2.59 -5.73 -3.89
N ILE A 146 -3.60 -6.50 -4.28
CA ILE A 146 -3.84 -7.86 -3.80
C ILE A 146 -3.10 -8.84 -4.71
N LEU A 147 -2.38 -9.76 -4.08
CA LEU A 147 -1.49 -10.70 -4.74
C LEU A 147 -1.83 -12.14 -4.37
N LYS A 148 -1.64 -13.05 -5.33
CA LYS A 148 -1.27 -14.43 -5.05
C LYS A 148 0.23 -14.57 -5.25
N LEU A 149 0.97 -14.85 -4.19
CA LEU A 149 2.42 -14.95 -4.28
C LEU A 149 2.86 -16.24 -4.97
N ASP A 150 3.96 -16.16 -5.71
CA ASP A 150 4.77 -17.31 -6.08
C ASP A 150 5.13 -18.10 -4.81
N PRO A 151 4.86 -19.42 -4.75
CA PRO A 151 5.09 -20.22 -3.54
C PRO A 151 6.51 -20.10 -2.98
N ARG A 152 7.52 -19.94 -3.85
CA ARG A 152 8.93 -19.80 -3.44
C ARG A 152 9.17 -18.51 -2.68
N VAL A 153 8.47 -17.44 -3.07
CA VAL A 153 8.56 -16.13 -2.42
C VAL A 153 7.72 -16.14 -1.14
N ARG A 154 6.53 -16.76 -1.16
CA ARG A 154 5.68 -16.91 0.03
C ARG A 154 6.44 -17.60 1.17
N VAL A 155 7.11 -18.72 0.91
CA VAL A 155 7.88 -19.46 1.92
C VAL A 155 9.00 -18.60 2.52
N LYS A 156 9.67 -17.75 1.74
CA LYS A 156 10.70 -16.83 2.26
C LYS A 156 10.12 -15.78 3.20
N LEU A 157 8.89 -15.31 2.93
CA LEU A 157 8.21 -14.29 3.73
C LEU A 157 7.50 -14.87 4.97
N ARG A 158 7.14 -16.16 4.95
CA ARG A 158 6.52 -16.92 6.06
C ARG A 158 7.22 -18.28 6.25
N PRO A 159 8.46 -18.31 6.74
CA PRO A 159 9.21 -19.55 6.91
C PRO A 159 8.65 -20.46 8.03
N ASP A 160 7.88 -19.89 8.94
CA ASP A 160 7.15 -20.55 10.02
C ASP A 160 6.04 -21.48 9.50
N GLU A 161 5.29 -21.05 8.48
CA GLU A 161 4.24 -21.88 7.86
C GLU A 161 4.82 -23.11 7.15
N ALA A 162 6.02 -22.99 6.56
CA ALA A 162 6.69 -24.10 5.87
C ALA A 162 7.15 -25.21 6.82
N LYS A 163 7.50 -24.86 8.07
CA LYS A 163 7.89 -25.85 9.10
C LYS A 163 6.71 -26.62 9.65
N ALA A 164 5.52 -26.02 9.70
CA ALA A 164 4.30 -26.67 10.18
C ALA A 164 3.74 -27.73 9.20
N GLY A 165 4.06 -27.62 7.91
CA GLY A 165 3.70 -28.61 6.88
C GLY A 165 4.73 -29.72 6.65
N GLY A 166 5.85 -29.68 7.37
CA GLY A 166 6.90 -30.71 7.31
C GLY A 166 6.47 -31.95 8.07
N VAL A 167 6.12 -33.01 7.34
CA VAL A 167 5.89 -34.37 7.83
C VAL A 167 6.95 -34.73 8.88
N SER A 168 6.52 -34.98 10.11
CA SER A 168 7.29 -35.73 11.11
C SER A 168 7.40 -37.17 10.61
N GLY A 169 8.32 -37.38 9.68
CA GLY A 169 8.75 -38.67 9.18
C GLY A 169 10.19 -38.86 9.62
N ALA A 170 10.41 -38.97 10.93
CA ALA A 170 11.64 -39.61 11.39
C ALA A 170 11.59 -41.05 10.87
N PRO A 171 12.52 -41.50 10.02
CA PRO A 171 12.65 -42.91 9.75
C PRO A 171 13.10 -43.55 11.07
N GLY A 172 12.30 -44.48 11.57
CA GLY A 172 12.73 -45.38 12.63
C GLY A 172 14.03 -46.03 12.20
N VAL A 173 15.09 -45.73 12.93
CA VAL A 173 16.33 -46.49 12.88
C VAL A 173 16.11 -47.69 13.79
N GLU A 174 15.64 -48.78 13.22
CA GLU A 174 16.00 -50.11 13.71
C GLU A 174 17.50 -50.36 13.40
N GLN A 175 18.10 -51.25 14.21
CA GLN A 175 19.49 -51.76 14.22
C GLN A 175 20.41 -51.00 15.20
N LEU A 176 20.93 -51.58 16.29
CA LEU A 176 21.20 -52.98 16.70
C LEU A 176 20.98 -53.15 18.21
#